data_AF-A0A1V5D7M6-F1
#
_entry.id   AF-A0A1V5D7M6-F1
#
_cell.length_a   1.000
_cell.length_b   1.000
_cell.length_c   1.000
_cell.angle_alpha   90.00
_cell.angle_beta   90.00
_cell.angle_gamma   90.00
#
_symmetry.space_group_name_H-M   'P 1'
#
loop_
_entity.id
_entity.type
_entity.pdbx_description
1 polymer ?
#
loop_
_entity_poly.entity_id
_entity_poly.type
_entity_poly.pdbx_seq_one_letter_code
_entity_poly.pdbx_strand_id
1 'polypeptide(L)'
;MTACRKEGNDHIALLKCTSAYPAPFDDVNLRTIPDMASRFDTIVGLSDHTLGISVPVGAVALGAAIVEKHFILKRDLGGPDAPFSLEPNEFKAMVTAIREVEKGLGCVNYELNERQTRSREFSRSLFVTRDVKAGEVLGPTNVRSIRPGYGLHPRYLKQVFGKKCKTDVSRGTPLAWNILEP
;
A
#
# COMPACT_ATOMS: atom_id res chain seq x y z
N MET A 1 9.96 3.08 -33.35
CA MET A 1 11.33 3.13 -32.78
C MET A 1 12.42 2.79 -33.80
N THR A 2 12.22 1.82 -34.70
CA THR A 2 13.20 1.46 -35.75
C THR A 2 13.74 2.64 -36.56
N ALA A 3 12.90 3.62 -36.89
CA ALA A 3 13.33 4.82 -37.62
C ALA A 3 14.41 5.60 -36.86
N CYS A 4 14.18 5.92 -35.59
CA CYS A 4 15.16 6.62 -34.74
C CYS A 4 16.46 5.83 -34.57
N ARG A 5 16.35 4.51 -34.33
CA ARG A 5 17.53 3.64 -34.15
C ARG A 5 18.39 3.51 -35.41
N LYS A 6 17.78 3.55 -36.61
CA LYS A 6 18.53 3.56 -37.88
C LYS A 6 19.42 4.79 -38.05
N GLU A 7 19.03 5.91 -37.45
CA GLU A 7 19.81 7.14 -37.42
C GLU A 7 20.80 7.18 -36.25
N GLY A 8 21.01 6.07 -35.53
CA GLY A 8 21.92 5.98 -34.39
C GLY A 8 21.37 6.64 -33.11
N ASN A 9 20.07 6.90 -33.02
CA ASN A 9 19.44 7.47 -31.82
C ASN A 9 18.67 6.41 -31.02
N ASP A 10 19.27 5.98 -29.91
CA ASP A 10 18.69 5.04 -28.96
C ASP A 10 18.03 5.71 -27.74
N HIS A 11 18.07 7.04 -27.63
CA HIS A 11 17.49 7.79 -26.51
C HIS A 11 16.02 8.14 -26.80
N ILE A 12 15.17 7.12 -26.76
CA ILE A 12 13.74 7.23 -27.08
C ILE A 12 12.92 7.05 -25.81
N ALA A 13 11.88 7.87 -25.65
CA ALA A 13 10.81 7.63 -24.70
C ALA A 13 9.45 7.64 -25.42
N LEU A 14 8.49 6.88 -24.93
CA LEU A 14 7.13 6.86 -25.46
C LEU A 14 6.17 7.42 -24.41
N LEU A 15 5.31 8.35 -24.80
CA LEU A 15 4.25 8.84 -23.92
C LEU A 15 2.92 8.21 -24.32
N LYS A 16 2.32 7.45 -23.40
CA LYS A 16 0.92 7.03 -23.56
C LYS A 16 0.07 8.28 -23.52
N CYS A 17 -0.84 8.43 -24.47
CA CYS A 17 -1.68 9.61 -24.60
C CYS A 17 -3.09 9.20 -25.05
N THR A 18 -4.11 9.94 -24.60
CA THR A 18 -5.45 9.89 -25.17
C THR A 18 -5.71 11.25 -25.81
N SER A 19 -5.88 11.29 -27.13
CA SER A 19 -6.08 12.52 -27.90
C SER A 19 -7.53 12.98 -27.83
N ALA A 20 -7.93 13.46 -26.66
CA ALA A 20 -9.23 14.08 -26.39
C ALA A 20 -9.04 15.21 -25.37
N TYR A 21 -9.82 16.29 -25.48
CA TYR A 21 -9.56 17.57 -24.79
C TYR A 21 -10.85 18.17 -24.19
N PRO A 22 -11.19 17.84 -22.93
CA PRO A 22 -10.50 16.92 -22.04
C PRO A 22 -10.71 15.45 -22.40
N ALA A 23 -9.76 14.60 -22.02
CA ALA A 23 -9.88 13.16 -22.18
C ALA A 23 -10.84 12.56 -21.14
N PRO A 24 -11.85 11.76 -21.54
CA PRO A 24 -12.68 11.00 -20.61
C PRO A 24 -11.84 9.99 -19.82
N PHE A 25 -12.11 9.82 -18.52
CA PHE A 25 -11.34 8.90 -17.68
C PHE A 25 -11.38 7.45 -18.18
N ASP A 26 -12.52 7.00 -18.70
CA ASP A 26 -12.71 5.64 -19.21
C ASP A 26 -11.88 5.35 -20.47
N ASP A 27 -11.44 6.39 -21.19
CA ASP A 27 -10.63 6.27 -22.40
C ASP A 27 -9.12 6.34 -22.13
N VAL A 28 -8.72 6.60 -20.88
CA VAL A 28 -7.30 6.81 -20.53
C VAL A 28 -6.51 5.51 -20.61
N ASN A 29 -7.06 4.35 -20.27
CA ASN A 29 -6.36 3.07 -20.43
C ASN A 29 -4.93 3.05 -19.81
N LEU A 30 -4.76 3.47 -18.56
CA LEU A 30 -3.42 3.57 -17.92
C LEU A 30 -2.63 2.26 -17.89
N ARG A 31 -3.31 1.09 -17.95
CA ARG A 31 -2.67 -0.23 -18.05
C ARG A 31 -1.83 -0.41 -19.32
N THR A 32 -2.00 0.45 -20.33
CA THR A 32 -1.16 0.48 -21.53
C THR A 32 0.28 0.91 -21.23
N ILE A 33 0.53 1.65 -20.15
CA ILE A 33 1.88 2.11 -19.77
C ILE A 33 2.84 0.93 -19.52
N PRO A 34 2.54 -0.01 -18.59
CA PRO A 34 3.42 -1.17 -18.38
C PRO A 34 3.47 -2.11 -19.60
N ASP A 35 2.40 -2.24 -20.38
CA ASP A 35 2.41 -3.00 -21.65
C ASP A 35 3.40 -2.39 -22.66
N MET A 36 3.34 -1.08 -22.87
CA MET A 36 4.27 -0.36 -23.75
C MET A 36 5.72 -0.50 -23.27
N ALA A 37 5.96 -0.38 -21.96
CA ALA A 37 7.30 -0.51 -21.40
C ALA A 37 7.89 -1.90 -21.68
N SER A 38 7.10 -2.95 -21.45
CA SER A 38 7.48 -4.34 -21.74
C SER A 38 7.69 -4.61 -23.24
N ARG A 39 6.75 -4.15 -24.09
CA ARG A 39 6.77 -4.45 -25.54
C ARG A 39 7.86 -3.72 -26.29
N PHE A 40 8.17 -2.49 -25.88
CA PHE A 40 9.11 -1.64 -26.58
C PHE A 40 10.49 -1.59 -25.92
N ASP A 41 10.64 -2.13 -24.71
CA ASP A 41 11.88 -2.10 -23.93
C ASP A 41 12.47 -0.70 -23.89
N THR A 42 11.66 0.25 -23.40
CA THR A 42 11.96 1.67 -23.43
C THR A 42 11.30 2.41 -22.29
N ILE A 43 11.78 3.61 -21.99
CA ILE A 43 11.14 4.49 -21.02
C ILE A 43 9.75 4.88 -21.54
N VAL A 44 8.74 4.67 -20.70
CA VAL A 44 7.37 5.08 -21.00
C VAL A 44 6.89 6.11 -19.98
N GLY A 45 6.14 7.09 -20.46
CA GLY A 45 5.47 8.09 -19.65
C GLY A 45 4.01 8.28 -20.05
N LEU A 46 3.45 9.38 -19.59
CA LEU A 46 2.09 9.81 -19.85
C LEU A 46 2.12 11.25 -20.39
N SER A 47 1.38 11.50 -21.47
CA SER A 47 0.91 12.85 -21.85
C SER A 47 -0.59 12.91 -21.61
N ASP A 48 -1.00 13.82 -20.73
CA ASP A 48 -2.31 13.80 -20.09
C ASP A 48 -3.18 15.01 -20.43
N HIS A 49 -4.43 14.72 -20.75
CA HIS A 49 -5.46 15.70 -21.09
C HIS A 49 -6.74 15.53 -20.24
N THR A 50 -6.72 14.73 -19.17
CA THR A 50 -7.87 14.66 -18.27
C THR A 50 -7.98 15.90 -17.40
N LEU A 51 -9.12 16.06 -16.73
CA LEU A 51 -9.23 17.02 -15.63
C LEU A 51 -8.49 16.52 -14.38
N GLY A 52 -7.94 17.44 -13.59
CA GLY A 52 -7.31 17.15 -12.30
C GLY A 52 -6.00 16.35 -12.38
N ILE A 53 -5.64 15.71 -11.27
CA ILE A 53 -4.29 15.12 -11.05
C ILE A 53 -4.29 13.61 -10.84
N SER A 54 -5.46 12.97 -10.80
CA SER A 54 -5.59 11.53 -10.47
C SER A 54 -4.89 10.63 -11.49
N VAL A 55 -5.00 10.95 -12.78
CA VAL A 55 -4.42 10.17 -13.88
C VAL A 55 -2.89 10.24 -13.91
N PRO A 56 -2.25 11.43 -13.80
CA PRO A 56 -0.80 11.55 -13.63
C PRO A 56 -0.25 10.75 -12.45
N VAL A 57 -0.91 10.82 -11.29
CA VAL A 57 -0.50 10.09 -10.09
C VAL A 57 -0.64 8.58 -10.29
N GLY A 58 -1.75 8.12 -10.87
CA GLY A 58 -1.97 6.71 -11.18
C GLY A 58 -1.00 6.16 -12.23
N ALA A 59 -0.59 6.98 -13.20
CA ALA A 59 0.38 6.58 -14.21
C ALA A 59 1.76 6.29 -13.61
N VAL A 60 2.22 7.11 -12.68
CA VAL A 60 3.49 6.88 -11.96
C VAL A 60 3.42 5.59 -11.15
N ALA A 61 2.29 5.31 -10.50
CA ALA A 61 2.09 4.04 -9.79
C ALA A 61 2.16 2.81 -10.72
N LEU A 62 1.93 2.99 -12.02
CA LEU A 62 2.00 1.97 -13.05
C LEU A 62 3.34 1.97 -13.83
N GLY A 63 4.32 2.75 -13.39
CA GLY A 63 5.68 2.77 -13.95
C GLY A 63 5.94 3.86 -14.98
N ALA A 64 5.06 4.86 -15.12
CA ALA A 64 5.36 6.03 -15.93
C ALA A 64 6.55 6.81 -15.34
N ALA A 65 7.59 7.03 -16.14
CA ALA A 65 8.78 7.78 -15.74
C ALA A 65 8.75 9.26 -16.17
N ILE A 66 7.82 9.62 -17.07
CA ILE A 66 7.62 10.97 -17.57
C ILE A 66 6.13 11.29 -17.45
N VAL A 67 5.82 12.49 -16.96
CA VAL A 67 4.45 13.02 -16.91
C VAL A 67 4.44 14.38 -17.57
N GLU A 68 3.62 14.52 -18.60
CA GLU A 68 3.33 15.76 -19.30
C GLU A 68 1.87 16.15 -19.02
N LYS A 69 1.65 17.41 -18.67
CA LYS A 69 0.34 17.97 -18.30
C LYS A 69 0.30 19.44 -18.69
N HIS A 70 -0.83 19.88 -19.25
CA HIS A 70 -1.02 21.29 -19.57
C HIS A 70 -1.00 22.16 -18.31
N PHE A 71 -0.38 23.33 -18.43
CA PHE A 71 -0.20 24.31 -17.36
C PHE A 71 -0.65 25.69 -17.84
N ILE A 72 -1.35 26.43 -16.99
CA ILE A 72 -1.76 27.81 -17.26
C ILE A 72 -1.63 28.65 -15.98
N LEU A 73 -1.36 29.94 -16.11
CA LEU A 73 -1.26 30.83 -14.95
C LEU A 73 -2.62 31.02 -14.26
N LYS A 74 -3.68 31.20 -15.06
CA LYS A 74 -5.09 31.26 -14.66
C LYS A 74 -5.96 30.79 -15.83
N ARG A 75 -6.95 29.93 -15.59
CA ARG A 75 -7.87 29.45 -16.63
C ARG A 75 -8.70 30.57 -17.27
N ASP A 76 -8.98 31.62 -16.51
CA ASP A 76 -9.71 32.81 -16.96
C ASP A 76 -9.00 33.60 -18.08
N LEU A 77 -7.71 33.31 -18.34
CA LEU A 77 -7.01 33.85 -19.51
C LEU A 77 -7.54 33.29 -20.83
N GLY A 78 -8.35 32.21 -20.78
CA GLY A 78 -8.96 31.59 -21.94
C GLY A 78 -7.96 30.82 -22.81
N GLY A 79 -8.41 30.49 -24.03
CA GLY A 79 -7.66 29.65 -24.96
C GLY A 79 -8.21 28.22 -25.04
N PRO A 80 -7.89 27.49 -26.12
CA PRO A 80 -8.47 26.17 -26.40
C PRO A 80 -8.15 25.13 -25.31
N ASP A 81 -6.99 25.27 -24.66
CA ASP A 81 -6.51 24.29 -23.67
C ASP A 81 -6.78 24.69 -22.21
N ALA A 82 -7.29 25.90 -21.97
CA ALA A 82 -7.53 26.42 -20.63
C ALA A 82 -8.47 25.53 -19.77
N PRO A 83 -9.55 24.92 -20.30
CA PRO A 83 -10.49 24.16 -19.48
C PRO A 83 -9.89 22.95 -18.74
N PHE A 84 -8.81 22.38 -19.24
CA PHE A 84 -8.18 21.17 -18.67
C PHE A 84 -6.72 21.35 -18.25
N SER A 85 -6.13 22.53 -18.49
CA SER A 85 -4.84 22.93 -17.93
C SER A 85 -4.90 23.03 -16.41
N LEU A 86 -3.79 22.73 -15.73
CA LEU A 86 -3.65 22.96 -14.29
C LEU A 86 -3.12 24.37 -14.01
N GLU A 87 -3.65 25.00 -12.96
CA GLU A 87 -3.10 26.22 -12.40
C GLU A 87 -1.92 25.93 -11.45
N PRO A 88 -1.12 26.94 -11.04
CA PRO A 88 0.13 26.70 -10.29
C PRO A 88 -0.04 25.90 -9.00
N ASN A 89 -1.12 26.12 -8.25
CA ASN A 89 -1.44 25.37 -7.03
C ASN A 89 -1.80 23.90 -7.32
N GLU A 90 -2.55 23.63 -8.38
CA GLU A 90 -2.95 22.28 -8.78
C GLU A 90 -1.76 21.51 -9.37
N PHE A 91 -0.93 22.17 -10.19
CA PHE A 91 0.28 21.57 -10.72
C PHE A 91 1.26 21.23 -9.59
N LYS A 92 1.41 22.13 -8.59
CA LYS A 92 2.18 21.83 -7.37
C LYS A 92 1.60 20.63 -6.62
N ALA A 93 0.28 20.54 -6.48
CA ALA A 93 -0.38 19.41 -5.84
C ALA A 93 -0.12 18.09 -6.60
N MET A 94 -0.15 18.12 -7.93
CA MET A 94 0.20 16.98 -8.78
C MET A 94 1.63 16.51 -8.52
N VAL A 95 2.60 17.43 -8.53
CA VAL A 95 4.02 17.11 -8.29
C VAL A 95 4.23 16.54 -6.89
N THR A 96 3.61 17.13 -5.86
CA THR A 96 3.67 16.61 -4.49
C THR A 96 3.13 15.19 -4.42
N ALA A 97 1.93 14.94 -4.96
CA ALA A 97 1.30 13.62 -4.94
C ALA A 97 2.13 12.57 -5.71
N ILE A 98 2.71 12.94 -6.86
CA ILE A 98 3.64 12.07 -7.60
C ILE A 98 4.83 11.67 -6.71
N ARG A 99 5.47 12.64 -6.05
CA ARG A 99 6.65 12.39 -5.21
C ARG A 99 6.31 11.58 -3.96
N GLU A 100 5.09 11.72 -3.43
CA GLU A 100 4.59 10.89 -2.32
C GLU A 100 4.35 9.45 -2.77
N VAL A 101 3.74 9.24 -3.95
CA VAL A 101 3.52 7.91 -4.51
C VAL A 101 4.84 7.21 -4.84
N GLU A 102 5.82 7.89 -5.43
CA GLU A 102 7.14 7.30 -5.68
C GLU A 102 7.81 6.81 -4.40
N LYS A 103 7.73 7.58 -3.32
CA LYS A 103 8.22 7.15 -2.00
C LYS A 103 7.41 5.97 -1.45
N GLY A 104 6.10 5.96 -1.70
CA GLY A 104 5.16 4.96 -1.21
C GLY A 104 5.19 3.63 -1.97
N LEU A 105 5.60 3.62 -3.24
CA LEU A 105 5.69 2.41 -4.07
C LEU A 105 6.64 1.37 -3.46
N GLY A 106 7.74 1.82 -2.87
CA GLY A 106 8.66 0.97 -2.14
C GLY A 106 9.16 -0.22 -2.98
N CYS A 107 9.23 -1.39 -2.34
CA CYS A 107 9.58 -2.64 -2.99
C CYS A 107 8.66 -3.76 -2.50
N VAL A 108 8.58 -4.85 -3.26
CA VAL A 108 7.89 -6.06 -2.80
C VAL A 108 8.60 -6.58 -1.55
N ASN A 109 7.92 -6.53 -0.42
CA ASN A 109 8.48 -6.94 0.87
C ASN A 109 7.39 -7.57 1.76
N TYR A 110 7.63 -8.82 2.18
CA TYR A 110 6.77 -9.56 3.11
C TYR A 110 7.35 -9.62 4.53
N GLU A 111 8.54 -9.07 4.72
CA GLU A 111 9.20 -9.03 6.02
C GLU A 111 8.64 -7.92 6.90
N LEU A 112 8.65 -8.18 8.21
CA LEU A 112 8.27 -7.17 9.18
C LEU A 112 9.46 -6.26 9.48
N ASN A 113 9.25 -4.96 9.36
CA ASN A 113 10.20 -4.00 9.90
C ASN A 113 10.14 -3.95 11.43
N GLU A 114 11.12 -3.30 12.06
CA GLU A 114 11.20 -3.19 13.52
C GLU A 114 9.97 -2.54 14.16
N ARG A 115 9.37 -1.55 13.48
CA ARG A 115 8.16 -0.87 13.98
C ARG A 115 6.97 -1.82 13.97
N GLN A 116 6.81 -2.59 12.90
CA GLN A 116 5.77 -3.62 12.78
C GLN A 116 5.99 -4.75 13.79
N THR A 117 7.24 -5.16 14.01
CA THR A 117 7.58 -6.17 15.03
C THR A 117 7.24 -5.69 16.44
N ARG A 118 7.60 -4.45 16.81
CA ARG A 118 7.22 -3.85 18.09
C ARG A 118 5.71 -3.72 18.25
N SER A 119 4.98 -3.37 17.19
CA SER A 119 3.51 -3.27 17.25
C SER A 119 2.80 -4.59 17.57
N ARG A 120 3.50 -5.74 17.54
CA ARG A 120 2.96 -7.02 18.01
C ARG A 120 2.59 -6.98 19.50
N GLU A 121 3.12 -6.06 20.31
CA GLU A 121 2.65 -5.88 21.69
C GLU A 121 1.18 -5.46 21.75
N PHE A 122 0.64 -4.83 20.70
CA PHE A 122 -0.78 -4.45 20.61
C PHE A 122 -1.65 -5.54 19.97
N SER A 123 -1.05 -6.67 19.57
CA SER A 123 -1.81 -7.82 19.07
C SER A 123 -2.55 -8.52 20.21
N ARG A 124 -3.52 -9.36 19.87
CA ARG A 124 -4.17 -10.20 20.89
C ARG A 124 -3.26 -11.39 21.21
N SER A 125 -3.24 -11.80 22.46
CA SER A 125 -2.64 -13.04 22.92
C SER A 125 -3.57 -13.73 23.93
N LEU A 126 -3.20 -14.90 24.41
CA LEU A 126 -4.02 -15.68 25.33
C LEU A 126 -3.76 -15.25 26.76
N PHE A 127 -4.84 -14.98 27.49
CA PHE A 127 -4.81 -14.59 28.89
C PHE A 127 -5.82 -15.39 29.69
N VAL A 128 -5.49 -15.55 30.96
CA VAL A 128 -6.40 -16.06 31.99
C VAL A 128 -7.41 -14.97 32.36
N THR A 129 -8.71 -15.27 32.28
CA THR A 129 -9.80 -14.29 32.46
C THR A 129 -10.52 -14.35 33.80
N ARG A 130 -10.19 -15.34 34.63
CA ARG A 130 -10.59 -15.48 36.03
C ARG A 130 -9.52 -16.28 36.75
N ASP A 131 -9.44 -16.22 38.07
CA ASP A 131 -8.48 -17.04 38.82
C ASP A 131 -8.69 -18.53 38.52
N VAL A 132 -7.59 -19.26 38.38
CA VAL A 132 -7.53 -20.70 38.06
C VAL A 132 -6.63 -21.39 39.07
N LYS A 133 -7.08 -22.49 39.66
CA LYS A 133 -6.29 -23.28 40.62
C LYS A 133 -5.39 -24.30 39.93
N ALA A 134 -4.31 -24.72 40.59
CA ALA A 134 -3.52 -25.85 40.15
C ALA A 134 -4.41 -27.09 39.92
N GLY A 135 -4.21 -27.78 38.79
CA GLY A 135 -5.02 -28.92 38.33
C GLY A 135 -6.34 -28.57 37.64
N GLU A 136 -6.77 -27.30 37.63
CA GLU A 136 -8.00 -26.88 36.95
C GLU A 136 -7.81 -26.84 35.43
N VAL A 137 -8.86 -27.23 34.68
CA VAL A 137 -8.85 -27.32 33.21
C VAL A 137 -9.09 -25.94 32.58
N LEU A 138 -8.28 -25.63 31.57
CA LEU A 138 -8.41 -24.43 30.76
C LEU A 138 -9.46 -24.60 29.65
N GLY A 139 -10.25 -23.56 29.45
CA GLY A 139 -11.37 -23.56 28.52
C GLY A 139 -11.91 -22.17 28.22
N PRO A 140 -13.03 -22.06 27.49
CA PRO A 140 -13.60 -20.77 27.07
C PRO A 140 -14.01 -19.83 28.21
N THR A 141 -14.21 -20.38 29.42
CA THR A 141 -14.66 -19.62 30.60
C THR A 141 -13.51 -18.97 31.36
N ASN A 142 -12.27 -19.47 31.22
CA ASN A 142 -11.10 -18.98 31.96
C ASN A 142 -9.92 -18.58 31.06
N VAL A 143 -9.96 -18.82 29.75
CA VAL A 143 -8.96 -18.33 28.79
C VAL A 143 -9.63 -17.63 27.62
N ARG A 144 -9.15 -16.42 27.29
CA ARG A 144 -9.61 -15.67 26.11
C ARG A 144 -8.44 -15.04 25.36
N SER A 145 -8.67 -14.78 24.07
CA SER A 145 -7.76 -13.98 23.25
C SER A 145 -8.08 -12.49 23.44
N ILE A 146 -7.22 -11.79 24.18
CA ILE A 146 -7.34 -10.36 24.48
C ILE A 146 -5.98 -9.67 24.29
N ARG A 147 -5.98 -8.34 24.16
CA ARG A 147 -4.75 -7.55 24.16
C ARG A 147 -4.23 -7.41 25.60
N PRO A 148 -2.92 -7.14 25.80
CA PRO A 148 -1.83 -6.99 24.81
C PRO A 148 -1.29 -8.32 24.27
N GLY A 149 -0.19 -8.29 23.52
CA GLY A 149 0.49 -9.42 22.89
C GLY A 149 1.53 -10.10 23.79
N TYR A 150 1.28 -10.18 25.10
CA TYR A 150 2.25 -10.68 26.09
C TYR A 150 2.09 -12.16 26.46
N GLY A 151 0.97 -12.79 26.10
CA GLY A 151 0.73 -14.21 26.32
C GLY A 151 0.99 -15.06 25.08
N LEU A 152 0.55 -16.32 25.12
CA LEU A 152 0.64 -17.23 23.97
C LEU A 152 -0.10 -16.68 22.76
N HIS A 153 0.44 -16.97 21.58
CA HIS A 153 -0.20 -16.61 20.32
C HIS A 153 -1.61 -17.23 20.21
N PRO A 154 -2.64 -16.50 19.73
CA PRO A 154 -4.03 -17.01 19.67
C PRO A 154 -4.21 -18.30 18.88
N ARG A 155 -3.29 -18.59 17.95
CA ARG A 155 -3.23 -19.88 17.21
C ARG A 155 -3.25 -21.11 18.14
N TYR A 156 -2.73 -20.97 19.36
CA TYR A 156 -2.63 -22.06 20.32
C TYR A 156 -3.88 -22.25 21.17
N LEU A 157 -4.93 -21.43 20.98
CA LEU A 157 -6.13 -21.48 21.83
C LEU A 157 -6.76 -22.87 21.89
N LYS A 158 -6.88 -23.54 20.74
CA LYS A 158 -7.41 -24.91 20.66
C LYS A 158 -6.53 -25.94 21.36
N GLN A 159 -5.21 -25.73 21.38
CA GLN A 159 -4.26 -26.63 22.04
C GLN A 159 -4.23 -26.43 23.56
N VAL A 160 -4.54 -25.21 24.01
CA VAL A 160 -4.62 -24.86 25.43
C VAL A 160 -5.89 -25.42 26.06
N PHE A 161 -7.00 -25.44 25.33
CA PHE A 161 -8.25 -25.97 25.85
C PHE A 161 -8.11 -27.47 26.17
N GLY A 162 -8.57 -27.85 27.38
CA GLY A 162 -8.43 -29.20 27.90
C GLY A 162 -7.13 -29.44 28.67
N LYS A 163 -6.12 -28.57 28.57
CA LYS A 163 -4.92 -28.64 29.43
C LYS A 163 -5.23 -28.14 30.84
N LYS A 164 -4.44 -28.60 31.81
CA LYS A 164 -4.54 -28.19 33.22
C LYS A 164 -3.46 -27.17 33.57
N CYS A 165 -3.77 -26.28 34.50
CA CYS A 165 -2.78 -25.39 35.10
C CYS A 165 -1.88 -26.14 36.08
N LYS A 166 -0.56 -25.96 35.97
CA LYS A 166 0.43 -26.55 36.88
C LYS A 166 0.48 -25.85 38.24
N THR A 167 0.13 -24.58 38.28
CA THR A 167 0.15 -23.72 39.48
C THR A 167 -1.13 -22.91 39.56
N ASP A 168 -1.39 -22.30 40.72
CA ASP A 168 -2.42 -21.26 40.82
C ASP A 168 -2.05 -20.06 39.94
N VAL A 169 -3.02 -19.54 39.18
CA VAL A 169 -2.86 -18.41 38.26
C VAL A 169 -3.97 -17.40 38.47
N SER A 170 -3.63 -16.12 38.63
CA SER A 170 -4.61 -15.06 38.81
C SER A 170 -5.19 -14.57 37.48
N ARG A 171 -6.37 -13.96 37.56
CA ARG A 171 -6.98 -13.23 36.44
C ARG A 171 -6.02 -12.18 35.91
N GLY A 172 -5.92 -12.09 34.59
CA GLY A 172 -5.08 -11.12 33.89
C GLY A 172 -3.65 -11.59 33.66
N THR A 173 -3.29 -12.81 34.08
CA THR A 173 -1.98 -13.39 33.75
C THR A 173 -1.89 -13.74 32.27
N PRO A 174 -0.83 -13.31 31.55
CA PRO A 174 -0.54 -13.79 30.20
C PRO A 174 -0.28 -15.28 30.24
N LEU A 175 -0.97 -16.02 29.37
CA LEU A 175 -0.79 -17.46 29.31
C LEU A 175 0.59 -17.78 28.74
N ALA A 176 1.28 -18.78 29.31
CA ALA A 176 2.59 -19.25 28.86
C ALA A 176 2.64 -20.78 28.95
N TRP A 177 3.52 -21.44 28.20
CA TRP A 177 3.58 -22.91 28.21
C TRP A 177 4.05 -23.49 29.55
N ASN A 178 4.89 -22.76 30.29
CA ASN A 178 5.46 -23.20 31.57
C ASN A 178 4.44 -23.26 32.72
N ILE A 179 3.28 -22.63 32.59
CA ILE A 179 2.19 -22.70 33.57
C ILE A 179 1.18 -23.81 33.27
N LEU A 180 1.36 -24.54 32.15
CA LEU A 180 0.52 -25.65 31.76
C LEU A 180 1.18 -26.99 32.11
N GLU A 181 0.36 -27.98 32.41
CA GLU A 181 0.82 -29.37 32.45
C GLU A 181 1.23 -29.87 31.03
N PRO A 182 2.18 -30.83 30.97
CA PRO A 182 2.66 -31.42 29.71
C PRO A 182 1.54 -31.84 28.73
#